data_AF-A0A2V8F821-F1
#
_entry.id   AF-A0A2V8F821-F1
#
_cell.length_a   1.000
_cell.length_b   1.000
_cell.length_c   1.000
_cell.angle_alpha   90.00
_cell.angle_beta   90.00
_cell.angle_gamma   90.00
#
_symmetry.space_group_name_H-M   'P 1'
#
loop_
_entity.id
_entity.type
_entity.pdbx_description
1 polymer ?
#
loop_
_entity_poly.entity_id
_entity_poly.type
_entity_poly.pdbx_seq_one_letter_code
_entity_poly.pdbx_strand_id
1 'polypeptide(L)'
;MDIDIAVVPVAGLGTRLLPATKSQPKEMLPVGRKPVVQYVVEELTRVGMKRVLFVTGPGKASIENHFDLNGELIQTLRESGKEDLLAALEYERATVQYFYTRQRRLLGLGHAVACAESFVGHQPFVVALGDSIIG
;
A
#
# COMPACT_ATOMS: atom_id res chain seq x y z
N MET A 1 18.32 1.58 -18.09
CA MET A 1 17.95 0.47 -17.19
C MET A 1 16.66 0.91 -16.56
N ASP A 2 15.55 0.27 -16.89
CA ASP A 2 14.23 0.71 -16.44
C ASP A 2 13.99 0.19 -15.02
N ILE A 3 13.57 1.09 -14.14
CA ILE A 3 13.17 0.76 -12.77
C ILE A 3 11.65 0.77 -12.75
N ASP A 4 11.04 -0.40 -12.57
CA ASP A 4 9.58 -0.56 -12.65
C ASP A 4 8.96 -1.24 -11.43
N ILE A 5 9.80 -1.74 -10.50
CA ILE A 5 9.41 -2.36 -9.24
C ILE A 5 9.63 -1.39 -8.07
N ALA A 6 8.61 -1.24 -7.25
CA ALA A 6 8.70 -0.64 -5.93
C ALA A 6 8.41 -1.69 -4.85
N VAL A 7 9.27 -1.76 -3.84
CA VAL A 7 9.08 -2.56 -2.63
C VAL A 7 8.62 -1.62 -1.52
N VAL A 8 7.47 -1.91 -0.91
CA VAL A 8 6.82 -1.08 0.10
C VAL A 8 6.69 -1.86 1.42
N PRO A 9 7.62 -1.69 2.37
CA PRO A 9 7.52 -2.32 3.67
C PRO A 9 6.40 -1.72 4.52
N VAL A 10 5.45 -2.57 4.94
CA VAL A 10 4.26 -2.18 5.73
C VAL A 10 4.00 -3.14 6.91
N ALA A 11 4.99 -3.94 7.30
CA ALA A 11 4.85 -4.97 8.34
C ALA A 11 4.92 -4.43 9.79
N GLY A 12 5.34 -3.18 9.99
CA GLY A 12 5.63 -2.64 11.32
C GLY A 12 4.38 -2.49 12.21
N LEU A 13 4.55 -2.72 13.51
CA LEU A 13 3.46 -2.63 14.51
C LEU A 13 2.99 -1.19 14.80
N GLY A 14 3.78 -0.18 14.43
CA GLY A 14 3.42 1.22 14.68
C GLY A 14 3.34 1.60 16.16
N THR A 15 4.16 1.02 17.02
CA THR A 15 4.12 1.20 18.49
C THR A 15 4.25 2.66 18.95
N ARG A 16 4.95 3.50 18.18
CA ARG A 16 5.08 4.94 18.43
C ARG A 16 3.76 5.73 18.31
N LEU A 17 2.75 5.13 17.69
CA LEU A 17 1.45 5.75 17.41
C LEU A 17 0.31 5.05 18.18
N LEU A 18 0.64 4.27 19.21
CA LEU A 18 -0.37 3.75 20.13
C LEU A 18 -1.07 4.90 20.87
N PRO A 19 -2.39 4.82 21.14
CA PRO A 19 -3.25 3.65 20.95
C PRO A 19 -3.84 3.50 19.54
N ALA A 20 -3.67 4.48 18.65
CA ALA A 20 -4.32 4.50 17.34
C ALA A 20 -3.97 3.26 16.49
N THR A 21 -2.75 2.76 16.62
CA THR A 21 -2.26 1.60 15.85
C THR A 21 -2.57 0.24 16.48
N LYS A 22 -3.32 0.19 17.58
CA LYS A 22 -3.67 -1.08 18.25
C LYS A 22 -4.48 -2.01 17.35
N SER A 23 -5.41 -1.46 16.56
CA SER A 23 -6.31 -2.20 15.68
C SER A 23 -6.22 -1.78 14.21
N GLN A 24 -5.51 -0.69 13.91
CA GLN A 24 -5.35 -0.16 12.56
C GLN A 24 -3.85 -0.07 12.21
N PRO A 25 -3.43 -0.54 11.02
CA PRO A 25 -2.07 -0.32 10.55
C PRO A 25 -1.71 1.17 10.55
N LYS A 26 -0.47 1.53 10.94
CA LYS A 26 -0.01 2.93 10.88
C LYS A 26 -0.12 3.52 9.47
N GLU A 27 0.07 2.68 8.45
CA GLU A 27 -0.01 3.01 7.03
C GLU A 27 -1.44 3.35 6.59
N MET A 28 -2.44 2.87 7.34
CA MET A 28 -3.86 3.11 7.12
C MET A 28 -4.41 4.29 7.93
N LEU A 29 -3.58 4.97 8.72
CA LEU A 29 -4.01 6.17 9.44
C LEU A 29 -4.32 7.29 8.41
N PRO A 30 -5.42 8.04 8.60
CA PRO A 30 -5.84 9.02 7.61
C PRO A 30 -4.98 10.29 7.66
N VAL A 31 -4.60 10.79 6.49
CA VAL A 31 -4.09 12.15 6.27
C VAL A 31 -5.07 12.86 5.34
N GLY A 32 -5.86 13.77 5.91
CA GLY A 32 -7.04 14.30 5.23
C GLY A 32 -8.08 13.20 4.99
N ARG A 33 -8.40 12.91 3.73
CA ARG A 33 -9.43 11.93 3.34
C ARG A 33 -8.89 10.57 2.91
N LYS A 34 -7.57 10.36 2.90
CA LYS A 34 -6.92 9.16 2.37
C LYS A 34 -5.94 8.58 3.40
N PRO A 35 -5.75 7.25 3.45
CA PRO A 35 -4.70 6.66 4.27
C PRO A 35 -3.31 7.05 3.75
N VAL A 36 -2.30 7.07 4.63
CA VAL A 36 -0.91 7.40 4.28
C VAL A 36 -0.41 6.56 3.10
N VAL A 37 -0.66 5.24 3.12
CA VAL A 37 -0.18 4.32 2.08
C VAL A 37 -0.72 4.64 0.68
N GLN A 38 -1.91 5.22 0.59
CA GLN A 38 -2.46 5.62 -0.71
C GLN A 38 -1.65 6.76 -1.33
N TYR A 39 -1.19 7.74 -0.53
CA TYR A 39 -0.30 8.79 -1.04
C TYR A 39 1.01 8.21 -1.58
N VAL A 40 1.59 7.23 -0.87
CA VAL A 40 2.81 6.54 -1.31
C VAL A 40 2.59 5.85 -2.65
N VAL A 41 1.50 5.11 -2.82
CA VAL A 41 1.18 4.44 -4.09
C VAL A 41 0.89 5.43 -5.21
N GLU A 42 0.18 6.52 -4.95
CA GLU A 42 -0.08 7.58 -5.92
C GLU A 42 1.22 8.26 -6.38
N GLU A 43 2.18 8.47 -5.49
CA GLU A 43 3.53 8.97 -5.81
C GLU A 43 4.27 7.99 -6.73
N LEU A 44 4.32 6.70 -6.35
CA LEU A 44 4.95 5.65 -7.15
C LEU A 44 4.32 5.53 -8.54
N THR A 45 2.99 5.59 -8.61
CA THR A 45 2.25 5.54 -9.88
C THR A 45 2.57 6.75 -10.75
N ARG A 46 2.66 7.94 -10.16
CA ARG A 46 2.98 9.19 -10.88
C ARG A 46 4.38 9.18 -11.50
N VAL A 47 5.34 8.54 -10.85
CA VAL A 47 6.71 8.39 -11.39
C VAL A 47 6.87 7.19 -12.33
N GLY A 48 5.76 6.50 -12.66
CA GLY A 48 5.73 5.44 -13.67
C GLY A 48 6.08 4.04 -13.16
N MET A 49 6.02 3.79 -11.85
CA MET A 49 6.17 2.42 -11.32
C MET A 49 5.02 1.54 -11.79
N LYS A 50 5.35 0.30 -12.20
CA LYS A 50 4.38 -0.63 -12.77
C LYS A 50 4.01 -1.75 -11.80
N ARG A 51 4.93 -2.10 -10.90
CA ARG A 51 4.79 -3.23 -9.97
C ARG A 51 5.08 -2.76 -8.55
N VAL A 52 4.10 -2.85 -7.67
CA VAL A 52 4.24 -2.51 -6.26
C VAL A 52 4.14 -3.79 -5.44
N LEU A 53 5.23 -4.14 -4.76
CA LEU A 53 5.27 -5.25 -3.82
C LEU A 53 5.14 -4.72 -2.39
N PHE A 54 4.01 -5.00 -1.74
CA PHE A 54 3.86 -4.78 -0.32
C PHE A 54 4.50 -5.91 0.48
N VAL A 55 5.43 -5.56 1.37
CA VAL A 55 5.99 -6.48 2.36
C VAL A 55 5.20 -6.31 3.65
N THR A 56 4.23 -7.20 3.86
CA THR A 56 3.23 -7.11 4.93
C THR A 56 3.61 -7.95 6.16
N GLY A 57 2.88 -7.75 7.26
CA GLY A 57 2.98 -8.57 8.48
C GLY A 57 1.60 -8.99 8.99
N PRO A 58 1.52 -9.64 10.17
CA PRO A 58 0.23 -9.95 10.80
C PRO A 58 -0.61 -8.69 11.02
N GLY A 59 -1.93 -8.78 10.79
CA GLY A 59 -2.87 -7.67 11.01
C GLY A 59 -2.85 -6.57 9.94
N LYS A 60 -2.33 -6.85 8.74
CA LYS A 60 -2.21 -5.88 7.63
C LYS A 60 -3.21 -6.07 6.49
N ALA A 61 -4.23 -6.90 6.68
CA ALA A 61 -5.24 -7.20 5.64
C ALA A 61 -5.99 -5.95 5.15
N SER A 62 -6.16 -4.93 5.99
CA SER A 62 -6.81 -3.68 5.56
C SER A 62 -6.01 -2.88 4.52
N ILE A 63 -4.70 -3.09 4.41
CA ILE A 63 -3.89 -2.50 3.34
C ILE A 63 -4.21 -3.20 2.02
N GLU A 64 -4.26 -4.54 2.03
CA GLU A 64 -4.62 -5.37 0.87
C GLU A 64 -6.02 -4.98 0.36
N ASN A 65 -7.01 -5.00 1.26
CA ASN A 65 -8.39 -4.64 0.94
C ASN A 65 -8.58 -3.21 0.44
N HIS A 66 -7.69 -2.27 0.80
CA HIS A 66 -7.80 -0.87 0.38
C HIS A 66 -7.52 -0.71 -1.11
N PHE A 67 -6.60 -1.50 -1.66
CA PHE A 67 -6.21 -1.45 -3.08
C PHE A 67 -6.90 -2.50 -3.95
N ASP A 68 -7.65 -3.43 -3.35
CA ASP A 68 -8.50 -4.38 -4.05
C ASP A 68 -9.79 -3.72 -4.55
N LEU A 69 -10.36 -4.27 -5.62
CA LEU A 69 -11.64 -3.82 -6.16
C LEU A 69 -12.80 -4.21 -5.24
N ASN A 70 -13.63 -3.23 -4.86
CA ASN A 70 -14.84 -3.50 -4.09
C ASN A 70 -16.12 -3.33 -4.92
N GLY A 71 -16.51 -4.40 -5.63
CA GLY A 71 -17.68 -4.40 -6.50
C GLY A 71 -19.00 -4.08 -5.80
N GLU A 72 -19.18 -4.56 -4.57
CA GLU A 72 -20.39 -4.32 -3.76
C GLU A 72 -20.51 -2.85 -3.36
N LEU A 73 -19.40 -2.25 -2.90
CA LEU A 73 -19.35 -0.82 -2.56
C LEU A 73 -19.64 0.04 -3.79
N ILE A 74 -18.99 -0.24 -4.93
CA ILE A 74 -19.20 0.50 -6.18
C ILE A 74 -20.67 0.44 -6.61
N GLN A 75 -21.27 -0.75 -6.56
CA GLN A 75 -22.67 -0.91 -6.94
C GLN A 75 -23.61 -0.14 -6.01
N THR A 76 -23.39 -0.23 -4.69
CA THR A 76 -24.17 0.49 -3.68
C THR A 76 -24.11 2.01 -3.86
N LEU A 77 -22.92 2.54 -4.15
CA LEU A 77 -22.71 3.97 -4.38
C LEU A 77 -23.38 4.45 -5.68
N ARG A 78 -23.31 3.64 -6.74
CA ARG A 78 -23.97 3.92 -8.03
C ARG A 78 -25.49 3.93 -7.90
N GLU A 79 -26.06 2.96 -7.20
CA GLU A 79 -27.51 2.90 -6.93
C GLU A 79 -27.98 4.09 -6.09
N SER A 80 -27.12 4.58 -5.20
CA SER A 80 -27.40 5.74 -4.35
C SER A 80 -27.08 7.09 -5.02
N GLY A 81 -26.62 7.10 -6.28
CA GLY A 81 -26.27 8.32 -7.02
C GLY A 81 -25.10 9.12 -6.44
N LYS A 82 -24.18 8.48 -5.70
CA LYS A 82 -23.07 9.14 -5.00
C LYS A 82 -21.81 9.26 -5.85
N GLU A 83 -21.91 9.99 -6.96
CA GLU A 83 -20.84 10.12 -7.98
C GLU A 83 -19.52 10.66 -7.40
N ASP A 84 -19.56 11.64 -6.49
CA ASP A 84 -18.34 12.17 -5.86
C ASP A 84 -17.56 11.10 -5.06
N LEU A 85 -18.28 10.15 -4.46
CA LEU A 85 -17.65 9.03 -3.74
C LEU A 85 -17.12 7.97 -4.70
N LEU A 86 -17.78 7.76 -5.84
CA LEU A 86 -17.28 6.87 -6.89
C LEU A 86 -15.98 7.41 -7.49
N ALA A 87 -15.90 8.72 -7.76
CA ALA A 87 -14.68 9.37 -8.23
C ALA A 87 -13.53 9.21 -7.24
N ALA A 88 -13.82 9.23 -5.93
CA ALA A 88 -12.81 9.00 -4.90
C ALA A 88 -12.23 7.57 -4.86
N LEU A 89 -12.90 6.59 -5.51
CA LEU A 89 -12.46 5.19 -5.61
C LEU A 89 -11.72 4.88 -6.92
N GLU A 90 -11.47 5.87 -7.79
CA GLU A 90 -10.77 5.65 -9.07
C GLU A 90 -9.37 5.05 -8.90
N TYR A 91 -8.73 5.26 -7.75
CA TYR A 91 -7.40 4.71 -7.45
C TYR A 91 -7.37 3.16 -7.44
N GLU A 92 -8.50 2.48 -7.17
CA GLU A 92 -8.60 1.01 -7.24
C GLU A 92 -8.36 0.48 -8.66
N ARG A 93 -8.52 1.35 -9.68
CA ARG A 93 -8.34 1.03 -11.11
C ARG A 93 -6.99 1.48 -11.65
N ALA A 94 -6.05 1.87 -10.78
CA ALA A 94 -4.71 2.24 -11.20
C ALA A 94 -4.06 1.12 -12.03
N THR A 95 -3.29 1.49 -13.07
CA THR A 95 -2.62 0.53 -13.96
C THR A 95 -1.49 -0.24 -13.27
N VAL A 96 -1.09 0.20 -12.08
CA VAL A 96 -0.07 -0.46 -11.27
C VAL A 96 -0.56 -1.82 -10.77
N GLN A 97 0.32 -2.82 -10.83
CA GLN A 97 0.04 -4.15 -10.32
C GLN A 97 0.50 -4.28 -8.89
N TYR A 98 -0.40 -4.71 -8.01
CA TYR A 98 -0.10 -4.94 -6.61
C TYR A 98 0.27 -6.41 -6.35
N PHE A 99 1.34 -6.60 -5.60
CA PHE A 99 1.82 -7.90 -5.13
C PHE A 99 2.00 -7.83 -3.62
N TYR A 100 1.89 -8.99 -2.97
CA TYR A 100 1.98 -9.08 -1.52
C TYR A 100 2.89 -10.24 -1.12
N THR A 101 3.79 -9.96 -0.19
CA THR A 101 4.57 -10.98 0.52
C THR A 101 4.53 -10.72 2.02
N ARG A 102 5.05 -11.66 2.82
CA ARG A 102 4.95 -11.64 4.29
C ARG A 102 6.34 -11.59 4.92
N GLN A 103 6.61 -10.55 5.72
CA GLN A 103 7.70 -10.53 6.67
C GLN A 103 7.30 -11.31 7.94
N ARG A 104 7.66 -12.60 8.00
CA ARG A 104 7.26 -13.50 9.10
C ARG A 104 7.86 -13.14 10.46
N ARG A 105 9.00 -12.43 10.47
CA ARG A 105 9.71 -11.98 11.67
C ARG A 105 10.07 -10.50 11.55
N LEU A 106 9.72 -9.70 12.54
CA LEU A 106 9.97 -8.25 12.57
C LEU A 106 11.44 -7.95 12.90
N LEU A 107 12.35 -8.29 11.98
CA LEU A 107 13.80 -8.10 12.10
C LEU A 107 14.28 -6.79 11.47
N GLY A 108 13.38 -5.81 11.32
CA GLY A 108 13.69 -4.48 10.77
C GLY A 108 13.58 -4.39 9.25
N LEU A 109 13.97 -3.22 8.73
CA LEU A 109 13.80 -2.83 7.32
C LEU A 109 14.62 -3.70 6.37
N GLY A 110 15.89 -3.98 6.68
CA GLY A 110 16.75 -4.82 5.83
C GLY A 110 16.16 -6.21 5.61
N HIS A 111 15.60 -6.82 6.65
CA HIS A 111 14.88 -8.09 6.53
C HIS A 111 13.60 -7.98 5.70
N ALA A 112 12.88 -6.85 5.79
CA ALA A 112 11.69 -6.62 4.96
C ALA A 112 12.07 -6.53 3.47
N VAL A 113 13.15 -5.83 3.15
CA VAL A 113 13.68 -5.77 1.78
C VAL A 113 14.15 -7.15 1.30
N ALA A 114 14.84 -7.91 2.16
CA ALA A 114 15.25 -9.29 1.83
C ALA A 114 14.06 -10.22 1.53
N CYS A 115 12.89 -10.02 2.17
CA CYS A 115 11.68 -10.78 1.85
C CYS A 115 11.15 -10.56 0.43
N ALA A 116 11.64 -9.54 -0.29
CA ALA A 116 11.30 -9.25 -1.67
C ALA A 116 12.22 -9.95 -2.69
N GLU A 117 13.31 -10.60 -2.26
CA GLU A 117 14.37 -11.14 -3.13
C GLU A 117 13.84 -12.03 -4.27
N SER A 118 12.95 -12.98 -3.96
CA SER A 118 12.38 -13.88 -4.97
C SER A 118 11.47 -13.19 -5.98
N PHE A 119 10.95 -12.01 -5.65
CA PHE A 119 10.10 -11.21 -6.54
C PHE A 119 10.93 -10.28 -7.42
N VAL A 120 11.94 -9.61 -6.85
CA VAL A 120 12.78 -8.64 -7.57
C VAL A 120 13.89 -9.30 -8.38
N GLY A 121 14.41 -10.45 -7.92
CA GLY A 121 15.55 -11.12 -8.53
C GLY A 121 16.78 -10.21 -8.62
N HIS A 122 17.35 -10.07 -9.82
CA HIS A 122 18.50 -9.20 -10.09
C HIS A 122 18.12 -7.86 -10.73
N GLN A 123 16.83 -7.51 -10.74
CA GLN A 123 16.35 -6.23 -11.31
C GLN A 123 16.57 -5.09 -10.31
N PRO A 124 16.88 -3.86 -10.77
CA PRO A 124 16.85 -2.70 -9.90
C PRO A 124 15.42 -2.44 -9.43
N PHE A 125 15.27 -1.94 -8.20
CA PHE A 125 13.98 -1.60 -7.62
C PHE A 125 14.12 -0.42 -6.66
N VAL A 126 13.02 0.26 -6.39
CA VAL A 126 12.93 1.31 -5.37
C VAL A 126 12.39 0.72 -4.07
N VAL A 127 12.86 1.24 -2.94
CA VAL A 127 12.23 1.02 -1.63
C VAL A 127 11.50 2.30 -1.23
N ALA A 128 10.19 2.22 -1.02
CA ALA A 128 9.38 3.31 -0.49
C ALA A 128 8.80 2.91 0.87
N LEU A 129 8.94 3.76 1.89
CA LEU A 129 8.40 3.48 3.21
C LEU A 129 6.90 3.77 3.22
N GLY A 130 6.07 2.76 3.50
CA GLY A 130 4.61 2.89 3.41
C GLY A 130 3.96 3.82 4.44
N ASP A 131 4.74 4.41 5.35
CA ASP A 131 4.32 5.39 6.35
C ASP A 131 4.94 6.79 6.16
N SER A 132 5.62 7.04 5.05
CA SER A 132 6.30 8.31 4.77
C SER A 132 5.79 8.93 3.47
N ILE A 133 5.31 10.17 3.53
CA ILE A 133 4.87 10.93 2.37
C ILE A 133 5.99 11.89 1.99
N ILE A 134 6.42 11.87 0.73
CA ILE A 134 7.35 12.86 0.18
C ILE A 134 6.52 13.75 -0.75
N GLY A 135 6.51 15.05 -0.45
CA GLY A 135 5.74 16.06 -1.18
C GLY A 135 6.58 16.79 -2.22
#